data_AF-A4YQ82-F1
#
_entry.id   AF-A4YQ82-F1
#
_cell.length_a   1.000
_cell.length_b   1.000
_cell.length_c   1.000
_cell.angle_alpha   90.00
_cell.angle_beta   90.00
_cell.angle_gamma   90.00
#
_symmetry.space_group_name_H-M   'P 1'
#
loop_
_entity.id
_entity.type
_entity.pdbx_description
1 polymer ?
#
loop_
_entity_poly.entity_id
_entity_poly.type
_entity_poly.pdbx_seq_one_letter_code
_entity_poly.pdbx_strand_id
1 'polypeptide(L)'
;MPQIWLTYDEFAALVDCRPEAARSTALAMHLDRRQSRDGMTRVKLTKALTDVFLDAIFERRLDDELAACAHDLRIVQARMARSDGALDGRDPIGRINRISG
;
A
#
# COMPACT_ATOMS: atom_id res chain seq x y z
N MET A 1 -21.90 5.79 16.13
CA MET A 1 -20.88 5.39 15.14
C MET A 1 -21.24 5.99 13.80
N PRO A 2 -20.25 6.44 12.99
CA PRO A 2 -20.51 6.83 11.61
C PRO A 2 -21.11 5.67 10.82
N GLN A 3 -22.05 5.97 9.92
CA GLN A 3 -22.64 4.99 9.02
C GLN A 3 -21.91 5.06 7.68
N ILE A 4 -21.23 3.96 7.31
CA ILE A 4 -20.50 3.87 6.05
C ILE A 4 -21.44 3.35 4.96
N TRP A 5 -21.41 4.01 3.81
CA TRP A 5 -22.18 3.64 2.63
C TRP A 5 -21.22 3.44 1.46
N LEU A 6 -21.23 2.26 0.86
CA LEU A 6 -20.36 1.89 -0.26
C LEU A 6 -21.19 1.68 -1.53
N THR A 7 -20.65 2.02 -2.69
CA THR A 7 -21.21 1.58 -3.98
C THR A 7 -21.19 0.04 -4.08
N TYR A 8 -21.94 -0.53 -5.02
CA TYR A 8 -21.88 -1.98 -5.23
C TYR A 8 -20.48 -2.46 -5.61
N ASP A 9 -19.71 -1.68 -6.37
CA ASP A 9 -18.35 -2.05 -6.76
C ASP A 9 -17.40 -2.08 -5.55
N GLU A 10 -17.46 -1.04 -4.70
CA GLU A 10 -16.69 -1.00 -3.45
C GLU A 10 -17.12 -2.10 -2.46
N PHE A 11 -18.43 -2.36 -2.36
CA PHE A 11 -18.95 -3.46 -1.55
C PHE A 11 -18.50 -4.82 -2.08
N ALA A 12 -18.47 -5.00 -3.41
CA ALA A 12 -18.01 -6.23 -4.05
C ALA A 12 -16.56 -6.53 -3.69
N ALA A 13 -15.70 -5.51 -3.78
CA ALA A 13 -14.30 -5.60 -3.40
C ALA A 13 -14.14 -5.92 -1.90
N LEU A 14 -14.97 -5.33 -1.03
CA LEU A 14 -14.90 -5.57 0.41
C LEU A 14 -15.22 -7.02 0.79
N VAL A 15 -16.21 -7.64 0.14
CA VAL A 15 -16.67 -9.01 0.47
C VAL A 15 -16.11 -10.07 -0.49
N ASP A 16 -15.12 -9.70 -1.30
CA ASP A 16 -14.49 -10.53 -2.32
C ASP A 16 -15.50 -11.28 -3.22
N CYS A 17 -16.44 -10.53 -3.79
CA CYS A 17 -17.39 -11.06 -4.76
C CYS A 17 -17.30 -10.34 -6.10
N ARG A 18 -17.80 -10.97 -7.17
CA ARG A 18 -17.86 -10.34 -8.49
C ARG A 18 -18.79 -9.11 -8.45
N PRO A 19 -18.47 -8.01 -9.15
CA PRO A 19 -19.30 -6.80 -9.18
C PRO A 19 -20.76 -7.08 -9.56
N GLU A 20 -20.99 -8.00 -10.51
CA GLU A 20 -22.33 -8.44 -10.94
C GLU A 20 -23.15 -9.04 -9.80
N ALA A 21 -22.49 -9.74 -8.87
CA ALA A 21 -23.12 -10.44 -7.76
C ALA A 21 -23.38 -9.54 -6.55
N ALA A 22 -22.74 -8.36 -6.49
CA ALA A 22 -22.78 -7.47 -5.34
C ALA A 22 -24.21 -7.10 -4.92
N ARG A 23 -25.09 -6.83 -5.89
CA ARG A 23 -26.51 -6.53 -5.63
C ARG A 23 -27.24 -7.71 -4.99
N SER A 24 -27.06 -8.92 -5.53
CA SER A 24 -27.67 -10.12 -4.95
C SER A 24 -27.10 -10.46 -3.58
N THR A 25 -25.80 -10.26 -3.37
CA THR A 25 -25.13 -10.46 -2.07
C THR A 25 -25.67 -9.50 -1.02
N ALA A 26 -25.79 -8.21 -1.34
CA ALA A 26 -26.36 -7.21 -0.43
C ALA A 26 -27.83 -7.51 -0.09
N LEU A 27 -28.59 -8.03 -1.05
CA LEU A 27 -29.97 -8.49 -0.83
C LEU A 27 -30.04 -9.71 0.10
N ALA A 28 -29.21 -10.72 -0.14
CA ALA A 28 -29.16 -11.94 0.67
C ALA A 28 -28.72 -11.64 2.12
N MET A 29 -27.87 -10.63 2.31
CA MET A 29 -27.44 -10.13 3.62
C MET A 29 -28.43 -9.13 4.25
N HIS A 30 -29.56 -8.84 3.58
CA HIS A 30 -30.58 -7.88 4.04
C HIS A 30 -30.03 -6.48 4.38
N LEU A 31 -29.06 -6.01 3.60
CA LEU A 31 -28.44 -4.70 3.83
C LEU A 31 -29.34 -3.55 3.36
N ASP A 32 -29.31 -2.44 4.11
CA ASP A 32 -29.95 -1.19 3.67
C ASP A 32 -29.29 -0.71 2.38
N ARG A 33 -30.10 -0.28 1.42
CA ARG A 33 -29.63 0.20 0.11
C ARG A 33 -30.36 1.47 -0.24
N ARG A 34 -29.63 2.45 -0.77
CA ARG A 34 -30.18 3.76 -1.13
C ARG A 34 -29.53 4.27 -2.41
N GLN A 35 -30.36 4.77 -3.34
CA GLN A 35 -29.85 5.53 -4.47
C GLN A 35 -29.41 6.92 -4.00
N SER A 36 -28.19 7.29 -4.36
CA SER A 36 -27.63 8.60 -4.07
C SER A 36 -27.90 9.59 -5.22
N ARG A 37 -27.55 10.85 -5.00
CA ARG A 37 -27.77 11.96 -5.96
C ARG A 37 -26.97 11.81 -7.25
N ASP A 38 -25.86 11.08 -7.19
CA ASP A 38 -25.04 10.73 -8.36
C ASP A 38 -25.61 9.56 -9.18
N GLY A 39 -26.81 9.08 -8.84
CA GLY A 39 -27.46 7.96 -9.51
C GLY A 39 -26.95 6.59 -9.06
N MET A 40 -25.84 6.51 -8.33
CA MET A 40 -25.31 5.25 -7.84
C MET A 40 -26.09 4.73 -6.63
N THR A 41 -26.33 3.41 -6.61
CA THR A 41 -26.88 2.75 -5.44
C THR A 41 -25.76 2.43 -4.47
N ARG A 42 -25.94 2.82 -3.21
CA ARG A 42 -25.03 2.52 -2.12
C ARG A 42 -25.66 1.56 -1.13
N VAL A 43 -24.83 0.69 -0.57
CA VAL A 43 -25.13 -0.30 0.46
C VAL A 43 -24.59 0.23 1.78
N LYS A 44 -25.41 0.21 2.82
CA LYS A 44 -24.99 0.57 4.17
C LYS A 44 -24.31 -0.62 4.82
N LEU A 45 -23.14 -0.40 5.39
CA LEU A 45 -22.44 -1.45 6.11
C LEU A 45 -23.10 -1.70 7.48
N THR A 46 -23.16 -2.98 7.86
CA THR A 46 -23.41 -3.37 9.25
C THR A 46 -22.18 -3.08 10.09
N LYS A 47 -22.29 -3.24 11.42
CA LYS A 47 -21.12 -3.14 12.29
C LYS A 47 -20.01 -4.12 11.89
N ALA A 48 -20.35 -5.40 11.69
CA ALA A 48 -19.38 -6.41 11.32
C ALA A 48 -18.67 -6.08 9.99
N LEU A 49 -19.41 -5.61 8.98
CA LEU A 49 -18.80 -5.19 7.71
C LEU A 49 -18.00 -3.89 7.83
N THR A 50 -18.38 -3.01 8.77
CA THR A 50 -17.59 -1.81 9.07
C THR A 50 -16.25 -2.18 9.68
N ASP A 51 -16.22 -3.17 10.57
CA ASP A 51 -14.97 -3.66 11.17
C ASP A 51 -14.05 -4.25 10.09
N VAL A 52 -14.58 -5.12 9.20
CA VAL A 52 -13.82 -5.65 8.03
C VAL A 52 -13.32 -4.53 7.12
N PHE A 53 -14.13 -3.49 6.88
CA PHE A 53 -13.73 -2.35 6.06
C PHE A 53 -12.58 -1.55 6.67
N LEU A 54 -12.61 -1.34 7.99
CA LEU A 54 -11.54 -0.64 8.69
C LEU A 54 -10.26 -1.47 8.67
N ASP A 55 -10.35 -2.78 8.92
CA ASP A 55 -9.21 -3.69 8.84
C ASP A 55 -8.55 -3.63 7.46
N ALA A 56 -9.34 -3.68 6.38
CA ALA A 56 -8.82 -3.57 5.01
C ALA A 56 -8.11 -2.22 4.73
N ILE A 57 -8.59 -1.11 5.31
CA ILE A 57 -7.91 0.18 5.22
C ILE A 57 -6.58 0.14 5.97
N PHE A 58 -6.56 -0.43 7.17
CA PHE A 58 -5.34 -0.53 7.98
C PHE A 58 -4.30 -1.43 7.33
N GLU A 59 -4.70 -2.60 6.83
CA GLU A 59 -3.80 -3.52 6.11
C GLU A 59 -3.15 -2.82 4.91
N ARG A 60 -3.94 -2.17 4.06
CA ARG A 60 -3.40 -1.46 2.89
C ARG A 60 -2.43 -0.35 3.29
N ARG A 61 -2.73 0.40 4.35
CA ARG A 61 -1.84 1.44 4.86
C ARG A 61 -0.52 0.84 5.37
N LEU A 62 -0.58 -0.27 6.10
CA LEU A 62 0.62 -0.96 6.59
C LEU A 62 1.47 -1.47 5.42
N ASP A 63 0.86 -2.03 4.39
CA ASP A 63 1.55 -2.47 3.18
C ASP A 63 2.26 -1.31 2.47
N ASP A 64 1.59 -0.16 2.34
CA ASP A 64 2.17 1.05 1.76
C ASP A 64 3.39 1.55 2.59
N GLU A 65 3.25 1.59 3.91
CA GLU A 65 4.33 1.99 4.83
C GLU A 65 5.51 1.01 4.79
N LEU A 66 5.25 -0.30 4.72
CA LEU A 66 6.27 -1.34 4.57
C LEU A 66 6.99 -1.23 3.22
N ALA A 67 6.26 -0.98 2.13
CA ALA A 67 6.84 -0.80 0.81
C ALA A 67 7.77 0.43 0.75
N ALA A 68 7.36 1.54 1.38
CA ALA A 68 8.17 2.73 1.52
C ALA A 68 9.46 2.47 2.33
N CYS A 69 9.34 1.81 3.49
CA CYS A 69 10.49 1.44 4.31
C CYS A 69 11.47 0.52 3.55
N ALA A 70 10.95 -0.49 2.85
CA ALA A 70 11.76 -1.38 2.02
C ALA A 70 12.45 -0.63 0.87
N HIS A 71 11.84 0.44 0.33
CA HIS A 71 12.46 1.31 -0.65
C HIS A 71 13.62 2.12 -0.04
N ASP A 72 13.41 2.74 1.11
CA ASP A 72 14.43 3.52 1.81
C ASP A 72 15.66 2.68 2.19
N LEU A 73 15.43 1.46 2.68
CA LEU A 73 16.52 0.52 2.99
C LEU A 73 17.36 0.19 1.76
N ARG A 74 16.72 -0.02 0.59
CA ARG A 74 17.44 -0.25 -0.68
C ARG A 74 18.26 0.98 -1.09
N ILE A 75 17.73 2.20 -0.87
CA ILE A 75 18.49 3.43 -1.12
C ILE A 75 19.73 3.50 -0.23
N VAL A 76 19.58 3.22 1.08
CA VAL A 76 20.69 3.25 2.04
C VAL A 76 21.75 2.21 1.67
N GLN A 77 21.34 0.97 1.39
CA GLN A 77 22.24 -0.08 0.94
C GLN A 77 23.04 0.34 -0.30
N ALA A 78 22.37 0.90 -1.31
CA ALA A 78 23.03 1.36 -2.53
C ALA A 78 24.01 2.51 -2.27
N ARG A 79 23.74 3.40 -1.31
CA ARG A 79 24.67 4.45 -0.88
C ARG A 79 25.90 3.86 -0.19
N MET A 80 25.70 2.91 0.72
CA MET A 80 26.80 2.25 1.44
C MET A 80 27.72 1.51 0.47
N ALA A 81 27.17 0.73 -0.48
CA ALA A 81 27.97 0.03 -1.49
C ALA A 81 28.80 0.96 -2.37
N ARG A 82 28.27 2.15 -2.73
CA ARG A 82 29.03 3.17 -3.46
C ARG A 82 30.14 3.80 -2.62
N SER A 83 29.88 4.03 -1.33
CA SER A 83 30.89 4.57 -0.41
C SER A 83 32.02 3.57 -0.15
N ASP A 84 31.73 2.27 -0.07
CA ASP A 84 32.73 1.21 0.09
C ASP A 84 33.65 1.12 -1.13
N GLY A 85 33.08 1.15 -2.35
CA GLY A 85 33.87 1.19 -3.59
C GLY A 85 34.72 2.47 -3.76
N ALA A 86 34.35 3.57 -3.11
CA ALA A 86 35.15 4.81 -3.09
C ALA A 86 36.32 4.75 -2.09
N LEU A 87 36.27 3.88 -1.07
CA LEU A 87 37.35 3.68 -0.10
C LEU A 87 38.37 2.63 -0.53
N ASP A 88 38.01 1.73 -1.45
CA ASP A 88 38.90 0.73 -2.07
C ASP A 88 39.83 1.33 -3.16
N GLY A 89 39.55 2.56 -3.61
CA GLY A 89 40.38 3.28 -4.59
C GLY A 89 41.60 4.02 -4.01
N ARG A 90 42.01 3.72 -2.77
CA ARG A 90 43.21 4.33 -2.16
C ARG A 90 44.43 3.46 -2.42
N ASP A 91 45.15 3.76 -3.50
CA ASP A 91 46.53 3.30 -3.70
C ASP A 91 47.38 3.63 -2.45
N PRO A 92 47.97 2.62 -1.76
CA PRO A 92 48.95 2.86 -0.73
C PRO A 92 50.33 3.02 -1.38
N ILE A 93 50.98 4.16 -1.12
CA ILE A 93 52.45 4.28 -1.05
C ILE A 93 53.23 3.78 -2.29
N GLY A 94 53.66 4.70 -3.16
CA GLY A 94 54.62 4.31 -4.21
C GLY A 94 55.03 5.37 -5.23
N ARG A 95 55.39 6.59 -4.82
CA ARG A 95 56.13 7.48 -5.73
C ARG A 95 57.25 8.22 -5.00
N ILE A 96 58.20 7.46 -4.46
CA ILE A 96 59.58 7.91 -4.38
C ILE A 96 60.17 7.62 -5.77
N ASN A 97 60.32 8.63 -6.62
CA ASN A 97 61.36 8.55 -7.64
C ASN A 97 62.22 9.81 -7.63
N ARG A 98 63.38 9.58 -7.04
CA ARG A 98 64.63 10.34 -7.14
C ARG A 98 65.03 10.38 -8.61
N ILE A 99 65.16 11.56 -9.20
CA ILE A 99 65.98 11.73 -10.41
C ILE A 99 66.88 12.94 -10.17
N SER A 100 68.10 12.63 -9.72
CA SER A 100 69.27 13.46 -9.95
C SER A 100 69.67 13.30 -11.41
N GLY A 101 70.04 14.40 -12.05
CA GLY A 101 70.57 14.48 -13.41
C GLY A 101 70.76 15.93 -13.77
#